data_AF-A0A2I0LLK5-F1
#
_entry.id   AF-A0A2I0LLK5-F1
#
_cell.length_a   1.000
_cell.length_b   1.000
_cell.length_c   1.000
_cell.angle_alpha   90.00
_cell.angle_beta   90.00
_cell.angle_gamma   90.00
#
_symmetry.space_group_name_H-M   'P 1'
#
loop_
_entity.id
_entity.type
_entity.pdbx_description
1 polymer ?
#
loop_
_entity_poly.entity_id
_entity_poly.type
_entity_poly.pdbx_seq_one_letter_code
_entity_poly.pdbx_strand_id
1 'polypeptide(L)'
;MRGNEDFVIQVWMEPNDLLRNTEDSIRDLKKLIAAQTGTRWDKIVLKKWYTIFKDHVTLGDCRVYYFNHLTNASQWERPSGGGAGRQEPSKVRCSHLLVKHNQSRRPSSWRQDRITRTKDEALELINGYIQKIKSGEEDFESLASQFSDCSSAKAGGDLGAFGRGQMQKPFEDASFALRAGEMSGPVFTDSGIHIILRTE
;
A
#
# COMPACT_ATOMS: atom_id res chain seq x y z
N MET A 1 33.44 -12.45 -3.94
CA MET A 1 32.60 -11.24 -4.05
C MET A 1 31.20 -11.65 -3.60
N ARG A 2 30.69 -11.04 -2.52
CA ARG A 2 29.41 -11.43 -1.88
C ARG A 2 28.26 -10.93 -2.75
N GLY A 3 27.49 -11.87 -3.31
CA GLY A 3 26.28 -11.59 -4.08
C GLY A 3 25.18 -11.10 -3.16
N ASN A 4 24.51 -10.03 -3.59
CA ASN A 4 23.40 -9.38 -2.88
C ASN A 4 22.23 -10.37 -2.74
N GLU A 5 21.79 -10.66 -1.51
CA GLU A 5 20.91 -11.80 -1.19
C GLU A 5 19.40 -11.50 -1.35
N ASP A 6 19.02 -10.34 -1.90
CA ASP A 6 17.64 -9.85 -1.90
C ASP A 6 16.95 -9.78 -3.28
N PHE A 7 17.47 -10.46 -4.30
CA PHE A 7 16.83 -10.49 -5.63
C PHE A 7 16.07 -11.79 -5.88
N VAL A 8 14.75 -11.69 -5.94
CA VAL A 8 13.86 -12.76 -6.42
C VAL A 8 13.63 -12.55 -7.92
N ILE A 9 14.08 -13.50 -8.74
CA ILE A 9 13.73 -13.52 -10.17
C ILE A 9 12.29 -13.99 -10.31
N GLN A 10 11.44 -13.11 -10.82
CA GLN A 10 10.07 -13.43 -11.22
C GLN A 10 10.06 -13.75 -12.70
N VAL A 11 9.60 -14.96 -13.04
CA VAL A 11 9.44 -15.40 -14.43
C VAL A 11 7.97 -15.54 -14.75
N TRP A 12 7.59 -14.92 -15.86
CA TRP A 12 6.27 -14.92 -16.46
C TRP A 12 6.24 -15.99 -17.54
N MET A 13 5.16 -16.76 -17.63
CA MET A 13 5.05 -17.81 -18.64
C MET A 13 3.69 -17.80 -19.29
N GLU A 14 3.69 -18.02 -20.60
CA GLU A 14 2.48 -18.09 -21.42
C GLU A 14 1.77 -19.45 -21.25
N PRO A 15 0.46 -19.55 -21.53
CA PRO A 15 -0.28 -20.81 -21.47
C PRO A 15 0.29 -21.93 -22.36
N ASN A 16 1.02 -21.59 -23.42
CA ASN A 16 1.68 -22.56 -24.32
C ASN A 16 3.10 -22.96 -23.89
N ASP A 17 3.67 -22.29 -22.87
CA ASP A 17 5.00 -22.64 -22.33
C ASP A 17 4.94 -23.77 -21.29
N LEU A 18 3.73 -24.12 -20.86
CA LEU A 18 3.47 -25.31 -20.07
C LEU A 18 2.69 -26.29 -20.93
N LEU A 19 3.22 -27.52 -21.02
CA LEU A 19 2.62 -28.69 -21.64
C LEU A 19 2.94 -28.86 -23.14
N ARG A 20 4.22 -29.17 -23.43
CA ARG A 20 4.50 -30.15 -24.50
C ARG A 20 4.53 -31.59 -23.99
N ASN A 21 4.56 -31.81 -22.67
CA ASN A 21 4.54 -33.16 -22.09
C ASN A 21 3.87 -33.17 -20.70
N THR A 22 3.11 -34.21 -20.40
CA THR A 22 2.34 -34.36 -19.15
C THR A 22 3.17 -34.78 -17.94
N GLU A 23 4.49 -34.93 -18.09
CA GLU A 23 5.42 -35.30 -17.03
C GLU A 23 6.28 -34.13 -16.52
N ASP A 24 6.24 -32.97 -17.18
CA ASP A 24 7.07 -31.83 -16.81
C ASP A 24 6.54 -31.12 -15.54
N SER A 25 7.31 -31.22 -14.46
CA SER A 25 6.92 -30.67 -13.17
C SER A 25 7.34 -29.20 -13.02
N ILE A 26 6.67 -28.46 -12.14
CA ILE A 26 7.05 -27.08 -11.73
C ILE A 26 8.55 -26.98 -11.34
N ARG A 27 9.13 -28.10 -10.88
CA ARG A 27 10.54 -28.18 -10.51
C ARG A 27 11.47 -28.09 -11.72
N ASP A 28 11.12 -28.74 -12.83
CA ASP A 28 11.99 -28.82 -14.01
C ASP A 28 12.01 -27.51 -14.77
N LEU A 29 10.87 -26.83 -14.79
CA LEU A 29 10.74 -25.46 -15.26
C LEU A 29 11.59 -24.46 -14.46
N LYS A 30 11.59 -24.55 -13.12
CA LYS A 30 12.46 -23.71 -12.28
C LYS A 30 13.95 -23.97 -12.55
N LYS A 31 14.33 -25.23 -12.84
CA LYS A 31 15.72 -25.57 -13.19
C LYS A 31 16.13 -24.97 -14.54
N LEU A 32 15.24 -24.94 -15.53
CA LEU A 32 15.51 -24.33 -16.84
C LEU A 32 15.74 -22.83 -16.72
N ILE A 33 14.86 -22.13 -15.99
CA ILE A 33 15.01 -20.70 -15.72
C ILE A 33 16.32 -20.41 -14.98
N ALA A 34 16.63 -21.23 -13.97
CA ALA A 34 17.87 -21.13 -13.20
C ALA A 34 19.11 -21.25 -14.11
N ALA A 35 19.10 -22.18 -15.07
CA ALA A 35 20.20 -22.36 -16.01
C ALA A 35 20.38 -21.15 -16.94
N GLN A 36 19.30 -20.50 -17.37
CA GLN A 36 19.36 -19.32 -18.25
C GLN A 36 19.76 -18.03 -17.51
N THR A 37 19.32 -17.89 -16.25
CA THR A 37 19.48 -16.66 -15.47
C THR A 37 20.66 -16.71 -14.48
N GLY A 38 21.34 -17.85 -14.36
CA GLY A 38 22.42 -18.06 -13.40
C GLY A 38 21.99 -18.08 -11.93
N THR A 39 20.67 -18.11 -11.66
CA THR A 39 20.10 -18.06 -10.31
C THR A 39 19.70 -19.45 -9.83
N ARG A 40 19.67 -19.69 -8.53
CA ARG A 40 19.27 -20.98 -7.96
C ARG A 40 17.76 -21.25 -8.11
N TRP A 41 17.40 -22.45 -8.60
CA TRP A 41 16.02 -22.82 -8.89
C TRP A 41 15.10 -22.83 -7.66
N ASP A 42 15.63 -23.15 -6.47
CA ASP A 42 14.89 -23.18 -5.22
C ASP A 42 14.46 -21.79 -4.72
N LYS A 43 15.06 -20.73 -5.27
CA LYS A 43 14.73 -19.33 -4.97
C LYS A 43 13.68 -18.73 -5.93
N ILE A 44 13.26 -19.48 -6.96
CA ILE A 44 12.31 -19.00 -7.97
C ILE A 44 10.88 -19.32 -7.50
N VAL A 45 10.02 -18.29 -7.45
CA VAL A 45 8.60 -18.42 -7.09
C VAL A 45 7.77 -18.13 -8.34
N LEU A 46 6.95 -19.10 -8.75
CA LEU A 46 6.01 -18.94 -9.86
C LEU A 46 4.64 -18.57 -9.28
N LYS A 47 4.03 -17.50 -9.78
CA LYS A 47 2.67 -17.09 -9.42
C LYS A 47 1.78 -17.23 -10.65
N LYS A 48 0.63 -17.89 -10.49
CA LYS A 48 -0.36 -18.11 -11.56
C LYS A 48 -1.44 -17.03 -11.46
N TRP A 49 -1.74 -16.36 -12.58
CA TRP A 49 -2.82 -15.39 -12.67
C TRP A 49 -3.57 -15.57 -13.99
N TYR A 50 -4.89 -15.42 -13.99
CA TYR A 50 -5.70 -15.46 -15.21
C TYR A 50 -6.42 -14.12 -15.39
N THR A 51 -6.11 -13.43 -16.48
CA THR A 51 -7.02 -12.55 -17.23
C THR A 51 -6.47 -12.52 -18.65
N ILE A 52 -7.27 -12.96 -19.62
CA ILE A 52 -6.89 -12.91 -21.04
C ILE A 52 -6.93 -11.43 -21.45
N PHE A 53 -5.77 -10.79 -21.51
CA PHE A 53 -5.65 -9.49 -22.19
C PHE A 53 -5.51 -9.77 -23.69
N LYS A 54 -6.23 -9.00 -24.51
CA LYS A 54 -6.17 -9.05 -25.97
C LYS A 54 -4.72 -9.00 -26.45
N ASP A 55 -4.42 -9.75 -27.51
CA ASP A 55 -3.09 -10.11 -28.02
C ASP A 55 -2.09 -8.96 -28.33
N HIS A 56 -2.45 -7.70 -28.07
CA HIS A 56 -1.62 -6.52 -28.32
C HIS A 56 -1.64 -5.59 -27.10
N VAL A 57 -0.97 -5.99 -26.02
CA VAL A 57 -0.56 -5.05 -24.95
C VAL A 57 0.89 -4.68 -25.21
N THR A 58 1.12 -3.46 -25.68
CA THR A 58 2.46 -2.88 -25.82
C THR A 58 2.85 -2.20 -24.50
N LEU A 59 4.15 -1.97 -24.27
CA LEU A 59 4.61 -1.13 -23.15
C LEU A 59 4.02 0.28 -23.18
N GLY A 60 3.50 0.75 -24.32
CA GLY A 60 2.74 2.00 -24.43
C GLY A 60 1.32 1.93 -23.85
N ASP A 61 0.73 0.73 -23.75
CA ASP A 61 -0.58 0.49 -23.14
C ASP A 61 -0.48 0.33 -21.61
N CYS A 62 0.72 0.04 -21.12
CA CYS A 62 1.02 -0.07 -19.69
C CYS A 62 1.42 1.30 -19.12
N ARG A 63 0.61 1.84 -18.20
CA ARG A 63 1.02 2.99 -17.39
C ARG A 63 1.89 2.52 -16.22
N VAL A 64 3.13 2.97 -16.20
CA VAL A 64 4.03 2.77 -15.05
C VAL A 64 3.57 3.69 -13.91
N TYR A 65 3.51 3.15 -12.69
CA TYR A 65 3.24 3.89 -11.47
C TYR A 65 4.32 3.64 -10.43
N TYR A 66 4.40 4.52 -9.43
CA TYR A 66 5.33 4.43 -8.31
C TYR A 66 4.54 4.12 -7.04
N PHE A 67 5.01 3.16 -6.26
CA PHE A 67 4.39 2.72 -5.01
C PHE A 67 5.36 2.87 -3.84
N ASN A 68 4.91 3.54 -2.77
CA ASN A 68 5.66 3.68 -1.54
C ASN A 68 5.20 2.62 -0.52
N HIS A 69 6.08 1.70 -0.14
CA HIS A 69 5.77 0.58 0.75
C HIS A 69 5.51 0.98 2.21
N LEU A 70 5.94 2.19 2.61
CA LEU A 70 5.73 2.70 3.96
C LEU A 70 4.38 3.41 4.10
N THR A 71 4.01 4.20 3.08
CA THR A 71 2.77 4.98 3.09
C THR A 71 1.62 4.31 2.36
N ASN A 72 1.89 3.21 1.64
CA ASN A 72 0.98 2.57 0.70
C ASN A 72 0.41 3.51 -0.38
N ALA A 73 1.04 4.66 -0.61
CA ALA A 73 0.63 5.60 -1.65
C ALA A 73 1.07 5.11 -3.03
N SER A 74 0.16 5.25 -4.00
CA SER A 74 0.43 5.05 -5.43
C SER A 74 0.24 6.35 -6.19
N GLN A 75 1.20 6.68 -7.07
CA GLN A 75 1.18 7.86 -7.93
C GLN A 75 1.74 7.57 -9.32
N TRP A 76 1.30 8.31 -10.34
CA TRP A 76 1.77 8.15 -11.73
C TRP A 76 3.07 8.89 -11.98
N GLU A 77 3.21 10.07 -11.39
CA GLU A 77 4.39 10.91 -11.50
C GLU A 77 5.55 10.27 -10.74
N ARG A 78 6.75 10.34 -11.30
CA ARG A 78 7.95 9.91 -10.60
C ARG A 78 8.12 10.71 -9.31
N PRO A 79 8.24 10.08 -8.13
CA PRO A 79 8.55 10.81 -6.92
C PRO A 79 9.90 11.51 -7.13
N SER A 80 9.98 12.79 -6.79
CA SER A 80 11.22 13.55 -6.89
C SER A 80 12.30 12.81 -6.10
N GLY A 81 13.44 12.52 -6.76
CA GLY A 81 14.54 11.77 -6.17
C GLY A 81 15.00 12.43 -4.88
N GLY A 82 14.51 11.95 -3.75
CA GLY A 82 14.95 12.34 -2.42
C GLY A 82 16.33 11.76 -2.23
N GLY A 83 17.35 12.52 -2.63
CA GLY A 83 18.74 12.15 -2.48
C GLY A 83 19.07 11.70 -1.06
N ALA A 84 19.99 10.75 -0.99
CA ALA A 84 20.76 10.45 0.21
C ALA A 84 21.15 11.77 0.91
N GLY A 85 20.54 12.04 2.08
CA GLY A 85 20.89 13.20 2.91
C GLY A 85 19.76 14.05 3.48
N ARG A 86 18.47 13.82 3.18
CA ARG A 86 17.40 14.52 3.92
C ARG A 86 17.30 13.96 5.34
N GLN A 87 17.67 14.78 6.33
CA GLN A 87 17.35 14.50 7.73
C GLN A 87 15.83 14.38 7.86
N GLU A 88 15.35 13.25 8.39
CA GLU A 88 13.94 13.12 8.75
C GLU A 88 13.57 14.25 9.73
N PRO A 89 12.39 14.86 9.58
CA PRO A 89 11.96 15.90 10.50
C PRO A 89 11.84 15.35 11.92
N SER A 90 12.12 16.17 12.94
CA SER A 90 11.98 15.75 14.34
C SER A 90 10.53 15.60 14.78
N LYS A 91 9.61 16.34 14.13
CA LYS A 91 8.17 16.29 14.31
C LYS A 91 7.46 16.47 12.97
N VAL A 92 6.29 15.86 12.85
CA VAL A 92 5.37 16.04 11.72
C VAL A 92 3.99 16.37 12.26
N ARG A 93 3.19 17.13 11.49
CA ARG A 93 1.76 17.31 11.76
C ARG A 93 0.98 16.53 10.74
N CYS A 94 0.03 15.73 11.21
CA CYS A 94 -0.82 14.95 10.32
C CYS A 94 -2.28 15.05 10.71
N SER A 95 -3.13 15.00 9.70
CA SER A 95 -4.55 14.68 9.84
C SER A 95 -4.78 13.24 9.41
N HIS A 96 -5.79 12.59 9.97
CA HIS A 96 -6.15 11.22 9.57
C HIS A 96 -7.65 10.99 9.44
N LEU A 97 -8.00 10.03 8.59
CA LEU A 97 -9.33 9.43 8.52
C LEU A 97 -9.20 7.95 8.89
N LEU A 98 -9.67 7.60 10.09
CA LEU A 98 -9.72 6.23 10.58
C LEU A 98 -11.07 5.57 10.26
N VAL A 99 -11.06 4.40 9.63
CA VAL A 99 -12.20 3.47 9.58
C VAL A 99 -11.87 2.24 10.42
N LYS A 100 -12.67 1.99 11.44
CA LYS A 100 -12.54 0.80 12.30
C LYS A 100 -13.30 -0.40 11.73
N HIS A 101 -12.94 -1.58 12.20
CA HIS A 101 -13.59 -2.86 11.89
C HIS A 101 -13.77 -3.68 13.17
N ASN A 102 -14.46 -4.83 13.06
CA ASN A 102 -14.75 -5.73 14.17
C ASN A 102 -13.49 -6.27 14.90
N GLN A 103 -12.35 -6.36 14.21
CA GLN A 103 -11.05 -6.73 14.78
C GLN A 103 -10.23 -5.54 15.32
N SER A 104 -10.74 -4.32 15.30
CA SER A 104 -10.01 -3.17 15.87
C SER A 104 -9.91 -3.31 17.40
N ARG A 105 -8.80 -2.87 18.00
CA ARG A 105 -8.55 -2.94 19.46
C ARG A 105 -9.68 -2.38 20.33
N ARG A 106 -10.43 -1.42 19.80
CA ARG A 106 -11.65 -0.86 20.39
C ARG A 106 -12.70 -0.66 19.29
N PRO A 107 -13.56 -1.66 19.01
CA PRO A 107 -14.52 -1.64 17.90
C PRO A 107 -15.76 -0.80 18.28
N SER A 108 -15.52 0.46 18.60
CA SER A 108 -16.51 1.45 19.05
C SER A 108 -15.98 2.85 18.73
N SER A 109 -16.85 3.76 18.28
CA SER A 109 -16.51 5.15 18.00
C SER A 109 -17.67 6.06 18.38
N TRP A 110 -17.49 7.38 18.25
CA TRP A 110 -18.56 8.35 18.44
C TRP A 110 -19.69 8.22 17.41
N ARG A 111 -19.41 7.57 16.25
CA ARG A 111 -20.39 7.31 15.19
C ARG A 111 -21.23 6.07 15.45
N GLN A 112 -20.65 5.09 16.14
CA GLN A 112 -21.26 3.78 16.31
C GLN A 112 -20.69 3.10 17.57
N ASP A 113 -21.59 2.80 18.53
CA ASP A 113 -21.22 2.17 19.79
C ASP A 113 -20.55 0.79 19.62
N ARG A 114 -21.03 0.00 18.65
CA ARG A 114 -20.48 -1.32 18.31
C ARG A 114 -20.26 -1.45 16.82
N ILE A 115 -19.00 -1.50 16.41
CA ILE A 115 -18.59 -1.61 15.02
C ILE A 115 -18.51 -3.08 14.61
N THR A 116 -19.36 -3.48 13.67
CA THR A 116 -19.50 -4.87 13.21
C THR A 116 -18.88 -5.14 11.84
N ARG A 117 -18.59 -4.08 11.07
CA ARG A 117 -18.03 -4.20 9.72
C ARG A 117 -16.70 -4.97 9.72
N THR A 118 -16.47 -5.75 8.68
CA THR A 118 -15.26 -6.54 8.49
C THR A 118 -14.08 -5.65 8.12
N LYS A 119 -12.87 -6.21 8.17
CA LYS A 119 -11.66 -5.53 7.74
C LYS A 119 -11.70 -5.19 6.24
N ASP A 120 -12.31 -6.06 5.42
CA ASP A 120 -12.42 -5.86 3.98
C ASP A 120 -13.42 -4.76 3.65
N GLU A 121 -14.58 -4.72 4.31
CA GLU A 121 -15.54 -3.61 4.19
C GLU A 121 -14.92 -2.27 4.63
N ALA A 122 -14.11 -2.27 5.70
CA ALA A 122 -13.38 -1.08 6.11
C ALA A 122 -12.35 -0.63 5.06
N LEU A 123 -11.68 -1.58 4.38
CA LEU A 123 -10.74 -1.29 3.31
C LEU A 123 -11.45 -0.73 2.07
N GLU A 124 -12.61 -1.27 1.71
CA GLU A 124 -13.45 -0.77 0.62
C GLU A 124 -13.88 0.68 0.88
N LEU A 125 -14.33 1.00 2.09
CA LEU A 125 -14.66 2.38 2.49
C LEU A 125 -13.45 3.31 2.35
N ILE A 126 -12.29 2.90 2.86
CA ILE A 126 -11.04 3.66 2.76
C ILE A 126 -10.66 3.92 1.30
N ASN A 127 -10.72 2.88 0.46
CA ASN A 127 -10.43 3.02 -0.97
C ASN A 127 -11.41 3.99 -1.64
N GLY A 128 -12.70 3.91 -1.31
CA GLY A 128 -13.72 4.86 -1.80
C GLY A 128 -13.40 6.31 -1.41
N TYR A 129 -13.02 6.56 -0.16
CA TYR A 129 -12.62 7.90 0.29
C TYR A 129 -11.36 8.39 -0.43
N ILE A 130 -10.35 7.54 -0.60
CA ILE A 130 -9.14 7.89 -1.37
C ILE A 130 -9.50 8.31 -2.80
N GLN A 131 -10.42 7.60 -3.45
CA GLN A 131 -10.85 7.94 -4.82
C GLN A 131 -11.55 9.30 -4.87
N LYS A 132 -12.47 9.56 -3.94
CA LYS A 132 -13.18 10.85 -3.86
C LYS A 132 -12.25 12.04 -3.61
N ILE A 133 -11.24 11.85 -2.76
CA ILE A 133 -10.23 12.88 -2.49
C ILE A 133 -9.35 13.10 -3.72
N LYS A 134 -8.89 12.02 -4.38
CA LYS A 134 -8.04 12.12 -5.57
C LYS A 134 -8.77 12.68 -6.79
N SER A 135 -10.07 12.46 -6.90
CA SER A 135 -10.89 13.06 -7.97
C SER A 135 -11.24 14.53 -7.72
N GLY A 136 -11.07 15.01 -6.48
CA GLY A 136 -11.51 16.35 -6.06
C GLY A 136 -13.01 16.47 -5.84
N GLU A 137 -13.74 15.35 -5.72
CA GLU A 137 -15.18 15.33 -5.39
C GLU A 137 -15.43 15.79 -3.95
N GLU A 138 -14.52 15.43 -3.03
CA GLU A 138 -14.63 15.71 -1.60
C GLU A 138 -13.26 16.07 -1.01
N ASP A 139 -13.25 17.02 -0.07
CA ASP A 139 -12.04 17.37 0.66
C ASP A 139 -11.74 16.36 1.77
N PHE A 140 -10.44 16.17 2.07
CA PHE A 140 -9.99 15.27 3.13
C PHE A 140 -10.65 15.61 4.47
N GLU A 141 -10.67 16.90 4.83
CA GLU A 141 -11.20 17.40 6.10
C GLU A 141 -12.69 17.07 6.25
N SER A 142 -13.47 17.30 5.19
CA SER A 142 -14.90 17.00 5.13
C SER A 142 -15.19 15.52 5.35
N LEU A 143 -14.44 14.63 4.69
CA LEU A 143 -14.60 13.18 4.87
C LEU A 143 -14.14 12.73 6.26
N ALA A 144 -13.04 13.28 6.78
CA ALA A 144 -12.53 12.96 8.10
C ALA A 144 -13.53 13.35 9.19
N SER A 145 -14.14 14.54 9.08
CA SER A 145 -15.15 15.01 10.04
C SER A 145 -16.43 14.19 10.03
N GLN A 146 -16.88 13.73 8.86
CA GLN A 146 -18.14 12.98 8.74
C GLN A 146 -17.97 11.48 9.04
N PHE A 147 -16.87 10.89 8.59
CA PHE A 147 -16.74 9.44 8.50
C PHE A 147 -15.67 8.83 9.42
N SER A 148 -14.77 9.62 9.99
CA SER A 148 -13.73 9.04 10.84
C SER A 148 -14.27 8.50 12.16
N ASP A 149 -13.88 7.28 12.49
CA ASP A 149 -14.12 6.62 13.77
C ASP A 149 -13.18 7.08 14.90
N CYS A 150 -12.38 8.13 14.65
CA CYS A 150 -11.54 8.78 15.66
C CYS A 150 -12.22 10.04 16.20
N SER A 151 -11.94 10.40 17.45
CA SER A 151 -12.42 11.64 18.06
C SER A 151 -11.81 12.90 17.46
N SER A 152 -10.73 12.78 16.68
CA SER A 152 -10.14 13.89 15.90
C SER A 152 -11.04 14.35 14.76
N ALA A 153 -12.10 13.60 14.40
CA ALA A 153 -13.09 14.01 13.40
C ALA A 153 -13.65 15.43 13.66
N LYS A 154 -13.82 15.81 14.93
CA LYS A 154 -14.29 17.15 15.33
C LYS A 154 -13.35 18.30 14.94
N ALA A 155 -12.11 17.99 14.60
CA ALA A 155 -11.07 18.92 14.18
C ALA A 155 -10.56 18.55 12.77
N GLY A 156 -11.44 18.06 11.90
CA GLY A 156 -11.04 17.73 10.53
C GLY A 156 -10.09 16.53 10.41
N GLY A 157 -9.96 15.74 11.47
CA GLY A 157 -8.98 14.66 11.55
C GLY A 157 -7.59 15.09 12.05
N ASP A 158 -7.37 16.36 12.38
CA ASP A 158 -6.07 16.86 12.87
C ASP A 158 -5.66 16.17 14.18
N LEU A 159 -4.42 15.67 14.21
CA LEU A 159 -3.79 15.07 15.39
C LEU A 159 -2.77 16.00 16.05
N GLY A 160 -2.52 17.18 15.46
CA GLY A 160 -1.45 18.06 15.89
C GLY A 160 -0.06 17.51 15.54
N ALA A 161 0.97 18.18 16.04
CA ALA A 161 2.36 17.81 15.78
C ALA A 161 2.85 16.73 16.75
N PHE A 162 3.48 15.68 16.22
CA PHE A 162 4.03 14.59 17.01
C PHE A 162 5.42 14.17 16.53
N GLY A 163 6.21 13.63 17.47
CA GLY A 163 7.50 13.00 17.23
C GLY A 163 7.39 11.47 17.16
N ARG A 164 8.51 10.80 16.85
CA ARG A 164 8.59 9.34 16.94
C ARG A 164 8.36 8.84 18.36
N GLY A 165 7.80 7.65 18.51
CA GLY A 165 7.43 7.00 19.77
C GLY A 165 6.06 7.39 20.31
N GLN A 166 5.33 8.31 19.67
CA GLN A 166 4.03 8.80 20.16
C GLN A 166 2.82 8.11 19.48
N MET A 167 3.02 7.51 18.31
CA MET A 167 1.98 6.86 17.52
C MET A 167 2.27 5.36 17.35
N GLN A 168 1.27 4.58 16.91
CA GLN A 168 1.49 3.18 16.54
C GLN A 168 2.49 3.08 15.38
N LYS A 169 3.40 2.11 15.44
CA LYS A 169 4.55 2.01 14.53
C LYS A 169 4.20 2.13 13.03
N PRO A 170 3.17 1.45 12.49
CA PRO A 170 2.81 1.59 11.07
C PRO A 170 2.30 3.00 10.72
N PHE A 171 1.58 3.65 11.64
CA PHE A 171 1.09 5.02 11.45
C PHE A 171 2.24 6.01 11.46
N GLU A 172 3.17 5.85 12.40
CA GLU A 172 4.37 6.67 12.49
C GLU A 172 5.22 6.53 11.22
N ASP A 173 5.55 5.32 10.81
CA ASP A 173 6.42 5.09 9.65
C ASP A 173 5.82 5.67 8.37
N ALA A 174 4.51 5.56 8.18
CA ALA A 174 3.82 6.24 7.09
C ALA A 174 3.90 7.76 7.24
N SER A 175 3.61 8.32 8.42
CA SER A 175 3.58 9.78 8.64
C SER A 175 4.93 10.45 8.37
N PHE A 176 6.03 9.84 8.82
CA PHE A 176 7.38 10.37 8.60
C PHE A 176 7.89 10.16 7.17
N ALA A 177 7.39 9.13 6.47
CA ALA A 177 7.71 8.87 5.07
C ALA A 177 6.93 9.78 4.08
N LEU A 178 5.82 10.38 4.51
CA LEU A 178 5.07 11.37 3.71
C LEU A 178 5.82 12.70 3.65
N ARG A 179 5.78 13.38 2.50
CA ARG A 179 6.14 14.80 2.38
C ARG A 179 4.99 15.68 2.88
N ALA A 180 5.29 16.93 3.24
CA ALA A 180 4.23 17.89 3.56
C ALA A 180 3.28 18.05 2.35
N GLY A 181 1.98 18.01 2.63
CA GLY A 181 0.90 17.97 1.64
C GLY A 181 0.60 16.59 1.03
N GLU A 182 1.39 15.56 1.35
CA GLU A 182 1.21 14.23 0.77
C GLU A 182 0.21 13.38 1.57
N MET A 183 -0.60 12.60 0.84
CA MET A 183 -1.59 11.68 1.41
C MET A 183 -1.15 10.22 1.21
N SER A 184 -1.31 9.42 2.25
CA SER A 184 -1.03 7.98 2.24
C SER A 184 -2.09 7.20 1.45
N GLY A 185 -1.78 5.93 1.13
CA GLY A 185 -2.80 4.93 0.88
C GLY A 185 -3.36 4.35 2.19
N PRO A 186 -3.97 3.15 2.16
CA PRO A 186 -4.50 2.49 3.35
C PRO A 186 -3.37 2.07 4.30
N VAL A 187 -3.32 2.63 5.51
CA VAL A 187 -2.34 2.29 6.55
C VAL A 187 -3.02 1.48 7.64
N PHE A 188 -2.53 0.26 7.89
CA PHE A 188 -3.13 -0.67 8.84
C PHE A 188 -2.49 -0.56 10.22
N THR A 189 -3.32 -0.50 11.26
CA THR A 189 -2.88 -0.50 12.66
C THR A 189 -3.85 -1.33 13.52
N ASP A 190 -3.53 -1.55 14.79
CA ASP A 190 -4.48 -2.21 15.71
C ASP A 190 -5.74 -1.38 15.94
N SER A 191 -5.70 -0.07 15.67
CA SER A 191 -6.88 0.79 15.74
C SER A 191 -7.84 0.61 14.57
N GLY A 192 -7.42 0.04 13.44
CA GLY A 192 -8.16 0.02 12.18
C GLY A 192 -7.31 0.51 11.01
N ILE A 193 -7.98 0.96 9.95
CA ILE A 193 -7.35 1.40 8.69
C ILE A 193 -7.41 2.92 8.59
N HIS A 194 -6.29 3.54 8.24
CA HIS A 194 -6.15 5.00 8.19
C HIS A 194 -5.83 5.48 6.77
N ILE A 195 -6.32 6.67 6.45
CA ILE A 195 -5.73 7.57 5.45
C ILE A 195 -5.04 8.67 6.23
N ILE A 196 -3.80 8.99 5.90
CA ILE A 196 -2.96 9.96 6.60
C ILE A 196 -2.62 11.08 5.62
N LEU A 197 -2.89 12.32 6.00
CA LEU A 197 -2.45 13.51 5.28
C LEU A 197 -1.44 14.25 6.15
N ARG A 198 -0.20 14.39 5.66
CA ARG A 198 0.79 15.20 6.37
C ARG A 198 0.59 16.68 6.02
N THR A 199 0.28 17.49 7.01
CA THR A 199 0.05 18.93 6.83
C THR A 199 1.32 19.75 7.03
N GLU A 200 2.23 19.32 7.93
CA GLU A 200 3.54 19.95 8.20
C GLU A 200 4.66 18.91 8.38
#